data_AF-A0AB38VX94-F1
#
_entry.id   AF-A0AB38VX94-F1
#
_cell.length_a   1.000
_cell.length_b   1.000
_cell.length_c   1.000
_cell.angle_alpha   90.00
_cell.angle_beta   90.00
_cell.angle_gamma   90.00
#
_symmetry.space_group_name_H-M   'P 1'
#
loop_
_entity.id
_entity.type
_entity.pdbx_description
1 polymer ?
#
loop_
_entity_poly.entity_id
_entity_poly.type
_entity_poly.pdbx_seq_one_letter_code
_entity_poly.pdbx_strand_id
1 'polypeptide(L)'
;MQYTRWDKRHEGLVELFDDAATHIATFPIDAKGTHQVSVGDTSWSLETTPNAVHALLPDGKKYSATVAKNFSRAKVIDISLDGLAVKAINEARKDWVYTLANEEETKLGQFSGGNNGVRHSVTEFEPDGPLSDEQKVFLSQISRNTLESNLNSFSLILTISLLLLIPLVVFMLL
;
A
#
# COMPACT_ATOMS: atom_id res chain seq x y z
N MET A 1 -9.12 -16.60 -2.12
CA MET A 1 -8.60 -15.33 -1.60
C MET A 1 -9.55 -14.17 -1.88
N GLN A 2 -10.47 -13.94 -0.94
CA GLN A 2 -11.42 -12.81 -0.92
C GLN A 2 -10.86 -11.59 -0.18
N TYR A 3 -9.93 -11.77 0.74
CA TYR A 3 -9.21 -10.67 1.36
C TYR A 3 -7.77 -11.09 1.67
N THR A 4 -6.93 -10.09 1.93
CA THR A 4 -5.58 -10.27 2.45
C THR A 4 -5.37 -9.39 3.67
N ARG A 5 -4.51 -9.83 4.58
CA ARG A 5 -4.25 -9.13 5.85
C ARG A 5 -2.77 -9.10 6.16
N TRP A 6 -2.29 -7.89 6.45
CA TRP A 6 -0.96 -7.69 7.01
C TRP A 6 -0.96 -7.96 8.51
N ASP A 7 0.05 -8.65 9.02
CA ASP A 7 0.08 -8.97 10.45
C ASP A 7 1.47 -9.00 11.07
N LYS A 8 2.10 -10.18 11.10
CA LYS A 8 3.30 -10.44 11.89
C LYS A 8 4.45 -9.59 11.36
N ARG A 9 5.11 -8.91 12.30
CA ARG A 9 6.35 -8.17 12.08
C ARG A 9 7.47 -8.86 12.82
N HIS A 10 8.53 -9.20 12.11
CA HIS A 10 9.70 -9.86 12.69
C HIS A 10 10.94 -9.44 11.93
N GLU A 11 12.01 -9.09 12.64
CA GLU A 11 13.33 -8.82 12.04
C GLU A 11 13.34 -7.84 10.84
N GLY A 12 12.53 -6.76 10.90
CA GLY A 12 12.44 -5.79 9.81
C GLY A 12 11.58 -6.22 8.63
N LEU A 13 10.94 -7.38 8.72
CA LEU A 13 10.01 -7.94 7.75
C LEU A 13 8.57 -7.90 8.24
N VAL A 14 7.64 -8.02 7.30
CA VAL A 14 6.22 -8.10 7.55
C VAL A 14 5.55 -9.12 6.64
N GLU A 15 4.68 -9.92 7.23
CA GLU A 15 4.01 -11.03 6.59
C GLU A 15 2.61 -10.65 6.12
N LEU A 16 2.24 -11.18 4.95
CA LEU A 16 0.93 -11.09 4.34
C LEU A 16 0.24 -12.46 4.40
N PHE A 17 -1.03 -12.45 4.78
CA PHE A 17 -1.87 -13.63 4.90
C PHE A 17 -3.10 -13.53 4.00
N ASP A 18 -3.61 -14.67 3.54
CA ASP A 18 -4.89 -14.79 2.83
C ASP A 18 -6.09 -14.89 3.80
N ASP A 19 -7.27 -15.16 3.23
CA ASP A 19 -8.54 -15.34 3.93
C ASP A 19 -8.61 -16.59 4.82
N ALA A 20 -7.78 -17.59 4.53
CA ALA A 20 -7.62 -18.81 5.33
C ALA A 20 -6.51 -18.72 6.39
N ALA A 21 -5.92 -17.53 6.58
CA ALA A 21 -4.74 -17.29 7.41
C ALA A 21 -3.49 -18.09 6.97
N THR A 22 -3.42 -18.45 5.69
CA THR A 22 -2.22 -18.98 5.04
C THR A 22 -1.25 -17.84 4.81
N HIS A 23 0.03 -18.06 5.10
CA HIS A 23 1.09 -17.12 4.74
C HIS A 23 1.29 -17.14 3.22
N ILE A 24 1.27 -15.98 2.58
CA ILE A 24 1.36 -15.86 1.11
C ILE A 24 2.50 -14.97 0.64
N ALA A 25 3.00 -14.05 1.46
CA ALA A 25 4.12 -13.21 1.09
C ALA A 25 4.83 -12.57 2.28
N THR A 26 6.08 -12.16 2.07
CA THR A 26 6.91 -11.46 3.05
C THR A 26 7.61 -10.27 2.40
N PHE A 27 7.48 -9.10 3.03
CA PHE A 27 8.01 -7.83 2.55
C PHE A 27 8.86 -7.16 3.63
N PRO A 28 9.82 -6.28 3.27
CA PRO A 28 10.47 -5.39 4.23
C PRO A 28 9.47 -4.37 4.81
N ILE A 29 9.64 -4.01 6.08
CA ILE A 29 8.83 -2.98 6.75
C ILE A 29 9.10 -1.59 6.15
N ASP A 30 10.35 -1.30 5.79
CA ASP A 30 10.70 -0.11 5.00
C ASP A 30 11.05 -0.55 3.59
N ALA A 31 10.05 -0.54 2.71
CA ALA A 31 10.20 -1.01 1.34
C ALA A 31 10.87 0.03 0.41
N LYS A 32 11.34 1.18 0.91
CA LYS A 32 12.00 2.20 0.07
C LYS A 32 13.26 1.66 -0.58
N GLY A 33 13.43 1.97 -1.86
CA GLY A 33 14.52 1.43 -2.68
C GLY A 33 14.16 0.06 -3.25
N THR A 34 15.18 -0.71 -3.63
CA THR A 34 15.03 -2.01 -4.30
C THR A 34 15.27 -3.14 -3.32
N HIS A 35 14.32 -4.08 -3.24
CA HIS A 35 14.35 -5.23 -2.34
C HIS A 35 13.92 -6.49 -3.06
N GLN A 36 14.45 -7.64 -2.62
CA GLN A 36 13.89 -8.94 -2.99
C GLN A 36 12.80 -9.29 -1.98
N VAL A 37 11.63 -9.67 -2.47
CA VAL A 37 10.46 -10.01 -1.63
C VAL A 37 9.95 -11.40 -1.98
N SER A 38 9.49 -12.14 -0.99
CA SER A 38 8.99 -13.51 -1.18
C SER A 38 7.49 -13.46 -1.40
N VAL A 39 7.00 -14.04 -2.50
CA VAL A 39 5.57 -14.20 -2.78
C VAL A 39 5.31 -15.65 -3.16
N GLY A 40 4.63 -16.40 -2.30
CA GLY A 40 4.60 -17.86 -2.35
C GLY A 40 6.01 -18.43 -2.41
N ASP A 41 6.26 -19.27 -3.42
CA ASP A 41 7.56 -19.87 -3.69
C ASP A 41 8.47 -19.03 -4.62
N THR A 42 8.07 -17.80 -4.94
CA THR A 42 8.77 -16.93 -5.90
C THR A 42 9.42 -15.73 -5.23
N SER A 43 10.54 -15.25 -5.81
CA SER A 43 11.24 -14.02 -5.37
C SER A 43 11.00 -12.91 -6.37
N TRP A 44 10.35 -11.82 -5.96
CA TRP A 44 10.12 -10.65 -6.80
C TRP A 44 11.14 -9.56 -6.50
N SER A 45 11.53 -8.80 -7.51
CA SER A 45 12.27 -7.55 -7.31
C SER A 45 11.28 -6.40 -7.16
N LEU A 46 11.16 -5.85 -5.96
CA LEU A 46 10.29 -4.72 -5.62
C LEU A 46 11.11 -3.43 -5.53
N GLU A 47 10.74 -2.40 -6.27
CA GLU A 47 11.29 -1.06 -6.17
C GLU A 47 10.21 -0.09 -5.69
N THR A 48 10.45 0.61 -4.58
CA THR A 48 9.53 1.62 -4.06
C THR A 48 10.20 2.98 -3.98
N THR A 49 9.56 3.98 -4.59
CA THR A 49 9.92 5.40 -4.51
C THR A 49 8.74 6.19 -3.91
N PRO A 50 8.91 7.49 -3.60
CA PRO A 50 7.81 8.31 -3.09
C PRO A 50 6.60 8.41 -4.04
N ASN A 51 6.80 8.19 -5.34
CA ASN A 51 5.80 8.38 -6.38
C ASN A 51 5.52 7.13 -7.24
N ALA A 52 6.25 6.04 -7.03
CA ALA A 52 6.04 4.81 -7.77
C ALA A 52 6.34 3.55 -6.94
N VAL A 53 5.70 2.44 -7.29
CA VAL A 53 6.03 1.08 -6.84
C VAL A 53 6.11 0.20 -8.08
N HIS A 54 7.19 -0.54 -8.25
CA HIS A 54 7.40 -1.47 -9.35
C HIS A 54 7.73 -2.86 -8.82
N ALA A 55 7.13 -3.90 -9.40
CA ALA A 55 7.51 -5.28 -9.14
C ALA A 55 7.86 -5.98 -10.45
N LEU A 56 9.00 -6.67 -10.45
CA LEU A 56 9.42 -7.58 -11.52
C LEU A 56 9.37 -9.01 -11.00
N LEU A 57 8.54 -9.82 -11.64
CA LEU A 57 8.35 -11.24 -11.32
C LEU A 57 9.40 -12.11 -12.03
N PRO A 58 9.68 -13.34 -11.54
CA PRO A 58 10.65 -14.24 -12.17
C PRO A 58 10.35 -14.63 -13.61
N ASP A 59 9.07 -14.62 -13.99
CA ASP A 59 8.58 -14.92 -15.34
C ASP A 59 8.68 -13.72 -16.30
N GLY A 60 9.17 -12.57 -15.81
CA GLY A 60 9.34 -11.34 -16.57
C GLY A 60 8.14 -10.40 -16.57
N LYS A 61 7.02 -10.78 -15.93
CA LYS A 61 5.87 -9.89 -15.76
C LYS A 61 6.25 -8.65 -14.94
N LYS A 62 5.65 -7.53 -15.29
CA LYS A 62 5.90 -6.24 -14.64
C LYS A 62 4.61 -5.65 -14.09
N TYR A 63 4.62 -5.36 -12.80
CA TYR A 63 3.57 -4.60 -12.15
C TYR A 63 4.08 -3.22 -11.78
N SER A 64 3.24 -2.20 -11.94
CA SER A 64 3.57 -0.83 -11.58
C SER A 64 2.39 -0.11 -10.95
N ALA A 65 2.68 0.78 -10.02
CA ALA A 65 1.72 1.74 -9.48
C ALA A 65 2.39 3.12 -9.43
N THR A 66 1.75 4.15 -9.95
CA THR A 66 2.31 5.49 -10.07
C THR A 66 1.34 6.57 -9.61
N VAL A 67 1.90 7.65 -9.07
CA VAL A 67 1.16 8.85 -8.66
C VAL A 67 1.89 10.12 -9.11
N ALA A 68 1.14 11.20 -9.32
CA ALA A 68 1.71 12.44 -9.86
C ALA A 68 2.72 13.15 -8.93
N LYS A 69 2.61 13.00 -7.61
CA LYS A 69 3.47 13.69 -6.63
C LYS A 69 4.04 12.74 -5.58
N ASN A 70 3.18 12.24 -4.70
CA ASN A 70 3.53 11.24 -3.71
C ASN A 70 2.27 10.51 -3.23
N PHE A 71 2.45 9.31 -2.68
CA PHE A 71 1.34 8.46 -2.25
C PHE A 71 0.49 9.10 -1.14
N SER A 72 1.07 9.92 -0.26
CA SER A 72 0.32 10.56 0.83
C SER A 72 -0.63 11.67 0.41
N ARG A 73 -0.46 12.22 -0.79
CA ARG A 73 -1.35 13.23 -1.37
C ARG A 73 -2.16 12.71 -2.54
N ALA A 74 -1.98 11.44 -2.89
CA ALA A 74 -2.67 10.84 -4.01
C ALA A 74 -4.18 10.77 -3.73
N LYS A 75 -4.96 11.07 -4.77
CA LYS A 75 -6.41 10.83 -4.83
C LYS A 75 -6.75 9.70 -5.79
N VAL A 76 -5.89 9.48 -6.77
CA VAL A 76 -5.92 8.39 -7.72
C VAL A 76 -4.50 7.82 -7.80
N ILE A 77 -4.40 6.50 -7.87
CA ILE A 77 -3.16 5.76 -8.14
C ILE A 77 -3.40 4.97 -9.43
N ASP A 78 -2.58 5.22 -10.45
CA ASP A 78 -2.64 4.47 -11.71
C ASP A 78 -1.81 3.19 -11.56
N ILE A 79 -2.39 2.05 -11.87
CA ILE A 79 -1.81 0.73 -11.64
C ILE A 79 -1.84 -0.08 -12.95
N SER A 80 -0.73 -0.72 -13.30
CA SER A 80 -0.63 -1.67 -14.40
C SER A 80 -0.21 -3.03 -13.86
N LEU A 81 -1.00 -4.05 -14.16
CA LEU A 81 -0.81 -5.43 -13.72
C LEU A 81 -0.50 -6.32 -14.92
N ASP A 82 0.61 -6.06 -15.61
CA ASP A 82 1.02 -6.76 -16.84
C ASP A 82 -0.03 -6.67 -17.96
N GLY A 83 -0.37 -5.44 -18.34
CA GLY A 83 -1.35 -5.15 -19.40
C GLY A 83 -2.79 -4.95 -18.91
N LEU A 84 -3.11 -5.37 -17.68
CA LEU A 84 -4.38 -5.03 -17.04
C LEU A 84 -4.27 -3.66 -16.33
N ALA A 85 -5.03 -2.68 -16.81
CA ALA A 85 -5.04 -1.33 -16.24
C ALA A 85 -6.07 -1.23 -15.11
N VAL A 86 -5.60 -0.78 -13.94
CA VAL A 86 -6.35 -0.66 -12.68
C VAL A 86 -6.14 0.74 -12.10
N LYS A 87 -7.12 1.26 -11.38
CA LYS A 87 -7.00 2.48 -10.59
C LYS A 87 -7.30 2.19 -9.14
N ALA A 88 -6.62 2.87 -8.23
CA ALA A 88 -7.08 3.01 -6.84
C ALA A 88 -7.62 4.43 -6.66
N ILE A 89 -8.88 4.57 -6.24
CA ILE A 89 -9.57 5.85 -6.08
C ILE A 89 -9.88 6.08 -4.61
N ASN A 90 -9.53 7.25 -4.09
CA ASN A 90 -9.84 7.67 -2.72
C ASN A 90 -11.26 8.25 -2.65
N GLU A 91 -12.21 7.48 -2.12
CA GLU A 91 -13.62 7.91 -2.03
C GLU A 91 -13.86 8.83 -0.84
N ALA A 92 -13.38 8.43 0.35
CA ALA A 92 -13.60 9.20 1.57
C ALA A 92 -12.45 8.99 2.55
N ARG A 93 -11.78 10.09 2.95
CA ARG A 93 -10.68 10.08 3.94
C ARG A 93 -9.62 8.99 3.66
N LYS A 94 -9.76 7.83 4.32
CA LYS A 94 -8.82 6.70 4.27
C LYS A 94 -9.39 5.48 3.55
N ASP A 95 -10.56 5.61 2.93
CA ASP A 95 -11.26 4.56 2.21
C ASP A 95 -10.91 4.66 0.73
N TRP A 96 -10.48 3.54 0.17
CA TRP A 96 -9.99 3.42 -1.18
C TRP A 96 -10.65 2.24 -1.88
N VAL A 97 -10.93 2.41 -3.16
CA VAL A 97 -11.53 1.38 -4.01
C VAL A 97 -10.61 1.12 -5.19
N TYR A 98 -10.36 -0.15 -5.47
CA TYR A 98 -9.71 -0.58 -6.71
C TYR A 98 -10.75 -0.78 -7.79
N THR A 99 -10.55 -0.19 -8.96
CA THR A 99 -11.43 -0.31 -10.12
C THR A 99 -10.63 -0.66 -11.38
N LEU A 100 -11.25 -1.36 -12.32
CA LEU A 100 -10.72 -1.46 -13.68
C LEU A 100 -10.67 -0.07 -14.30
N ALA A 101 -9.61 0.21 -15.07
CA ALA A 101 -9.51 1.44 -15.85
C ALA A 101 -10.34 1.34 -17.15
N ASN A 102 -11.60 0.92 -17.04
CA ASN A 102 -12.59 0.87 -18.12
C ASN A 102 -13.68 1.94 -17.87
N GLU A 103 -14.58 2.14 -18.84
CA GLU A 103 -15.65 3.15 -18.74
C GLU A 103 -16.64 2.86 -17.59
N GLU A 104 -16.80 1.59 -17.23
CA GLU A 104 -17.73 1.14 -16.17
C GLU A 104 -17.12 1.22 -14.76
N GLU A 105 -15.82 1.52 -14.64
CA GLU A 105 -15.05 1.52 -13.39
C GLU A 105 -15.34 0.30 -12.51
N THR A 106 -15.33 -0.89 -13.12
CA THR A 106 -15.73 -2.13 -12.44
C THR A 106 -14.91 -2.34 -11.17
N LYS A 107 -15.57 -2.44 -10.02
CA LYS A 107 -14.92 -2.63 -8.73
C LYS A 107 -14.19 -3.96 -8.68
N LEU A 108 -12.96 -3.92 -8.17
CA LEU A 108 -12.08 -5.08 -8.00
C LEU A 108 -11.82 -5.38 -6.52
N GLY A 109 -11.94 -4.37 -5.67
CA GLY A 109 -11.65 -4.51 -4.25
C GLY A 109 -11.63 -3.16 -3.54
N GLN A 110 -11.33 -3.19 -2.25
CA GLN A 110 -11.25 -1.99 -1.43
C GLN A 110 -10.30 -2.18 -0.25
N PHE A 111 -9.81 -1.08 0.30
CA PHE A 111 -9.08 -1.08 1.57
C PHE A 111 -9.37 0.21 2.34
N SER A 112 -9.23 0.13 3.66
CA SER A 112 -9.38 1.29 4.53
C SER A 112 -8.25 1.40 5.56
N GLY A 113 -7.80 2.63 5.79
CA GLY A 113 -6.90 2.97 6.90
C GLY A 113 -7.61 3.33 8.22
N GLY A 114 -8.95 3.21 8.29
CA GLY A 114 -9.77 3.68 9.39
C GLY A 114 -9.66 2.86 10.68
N ASN A 115 -9.76 1.53 10.58
CA ASN A 115 -9.93 0.67 11.76
C ASN A 115 -8.64 0.11 12.37
N ASN A 116 -7.60 -0.15 11.56
CA ASN A 116 -6.38 -0.82 12.02
C ASN A 116 -5.06 -0.16 11.55
N GLY A 117 -5.18 0.98 10.86
CA GLY A 117 -4.05 1.68 10.24
C GLY A 117 -3.17 0.73 9.40
N VAL A 118 -1.86 0.96 9.43
CA VAL A 118 -0.86 0.13 8.73
C VAL A 118 -0.57 -1.21 9.46
N ARG A 119 -0.91 -1.33 10.74
CA ARG A 119 -0.49 -2.48 11.55
C ARG A 119 -1.24 -3.76 11.18
N HIS A 120 -2.54 -3.64 10.95
CA HIS A 120 -3.37 -4.74 10.46
C HIS A 120 -4.26 -4.27 9.29
N SER A 121 -3.64 -3.70 8.26
CA SER A 121 -4.37 -3.30 7.06
C SER A 121 -4.91 -4.54 6.34
N VAL A 122 -6.17 -4.45 5.93
CA VAL A 122 -6.88 -5.48 5.17
C VAL A 122 -7.21 -4.90 3.80
N THR A 123 -7.00 -5.71 2.77
CA THR A 123 -7.44 -5.43 1.41
C THR A 123 -8.45 -6.50 1.01
N GLU A 124 -9.67 -6.07 0.74
CA GLU A 124 -10.80 -6.91 0.32
C GLU A 124 -10.88 -6.91 -1.21
N PHE A 125 -11.26 -8.04 -1.79
CA PHE A 125 -11.38 -8.25 -3.23
C PHE A 125 -12.76 -8.77 -3.58
N GLU A 126 -13.26 -8.41 -4.75
CA GLU A 126 -14.51 -8.96 -5.26
C GLU A 126 -14.32 -10.45 -5.62
N PRO A 127 -15.24 -11.33 -5.20
CA PRO A 127 -15.07 -12.78 -5.29
C PRO A 127 -15.00 -13.30 -6.73
N ASP A 128 -15.72 -12.67 -7.66
CA ASP A 128 -15.77 -13.03 -9.08
C ASP A 128 -14.88 -12.12 -9.96
N GLY A 129 -13.94 -11.40 -9.33
CA GLY A 129 -13.05 -10.47 -10.02
C GLY A 129 -11.98 -11.18 -10.89
N PRO A 130 -11.50 -10.54 -11.97
CA PRO A 130 -10.51 -11.14 -12.89
C PRO A 130 -9.07 -11.22 -12.33
N LEU A 131 -8.88 -10.94 -11.05
CA LEU A 131 -7.54 -10.79 -10.45
C LEU A 131 -6.94 -12.14 -10.07
N SER A 132 -5.71 -12.40 -10.52
CA SER A 132 -4.89 -13.51 -10.03
C SER A 132 -4.41 -13.27 -8.59
N ASP A 133 -3.94 -14.32 -7.92
CA ASP A 133 -3.42 -14.19 -6.55
C ASP A 133 -2.17 -13.31 -6.49
N GLU A 134 -1.28 -13.39 -7.48
CA GLU A 134 -0.11 -12.51 -7.60
C GLU A 134 -0.54 -11.03 -7.71
N GLN A 135 -1.54 -10.75 -8.55
CA GLN A 135 -2.07 -9.40 -8.72
C GLN A 135 -2.66 -8.86 -7.41
N LYS A 136 -3.42 -9.70 -6.69
CA LYS A 136 -3.97 -9.35 -5.38
C LYS A 136 -2.85 -9.04 -4.37
N VAL A 137 -1.78 -9.85 -4.31
CA VAL A 137 -0.62 -9.57 -3.44
C VAL A 137 0.01 -8.21 -3.76
N PHE A 138 0.19 -7.89 -5.05
CA PHE A 138 0.72 -6.58 -5.44
C PHE A 138 -0.20 -5.44 -5.01
N LEU A 139 -1.52 -5.56 -5.21
CA LEU A 139 -2.49 -4.56 -4.77
C LEU A 139 -2.45 -4.37 -3.24
N SER A 140 -2.29 -5.45 -2.47
CA SER A 140 -2.14 -5.37 -1.01
C SER A 140 -0.87 -4.63 -0.59
N GLN A 141 0.21 -4.75 -1.35
CA GLN A 141 1.43 -3.95 -1.17
C GLN A 141 1.18 -2.47 -1.47
N ILE A 142 0.41 -2.14 -2.51
CA ILE A 142 0.01 -0.75 -2.80
C ILE A 142 -0.86 -0.17 -1.68
N SER A 143 -1.81 -0.96 -1.15
CA SER A 143 -2.65 -0.58 -0.02
C SER A 143 -1.77 -0.18 1.17
N ARG A 144 -0.81 -1.04 1.53
CA ARG A 144 0.14 -0.79 2.63
C ARG A 144 0.98 0.46 2.39
N ASN A 145 1.62 0.58 1.22
CA ASN A 145 2.49 1.71 0.89
C ASN A 145 1.73 3.05 0.97
N THR A 146 0.47 3.06 0.51
CA THR A 146 -0.41 4.23 0.59
C THR A 146 -0.70 4.61 2.03
N LEU A 147 -1.02 3.64 2.89
CA LEU A 147 -1.27 3.88 4.31
C LEU A 147 -0.01 4.32 5.08
N GLU A 148 1.15 3.75 4.77
CA GLU A 148 2.45 4.12 5.36
C GLU A 148 2.86 5.55 5.00
N SER A 149 2.70 5.93 3.73
CA SER A 149 3.00 7.30 3.29
C SER A 149 2.14 8.33 4.02
N ASN A 150 0.87 8.01 4.29
CA ASN A 150 -0.06 8.85 5.03
C ASN A 150 0.35 9.03 6.51
N LEU A 151 0.78 7.96 7.17
CA LEU A 151 1.27 8.02 8.55
C LEU A 151 2.53 8.89 8.67
N ASN A 152 3.51 8.67 7.80
CA ASN A 152 4.79 9.39 7.84
C ASN A 152 4.60 10.91 7.66
N SER A 153 3.66 11.30 6.79
CA SER A 153 3.35 12.71 6.57
C SER A 153 2.74 13.37 7.82
N PHE A 154 1.87 12.66 8.55
CA PHE A 154 1.25 13.16 9.77
C PHE A 154 2.26 13.33 10.91
N SER A 155 3.14 12.34 11.11
CA SER A 155 4.19 12.41 12.15
C SER A 155 5.09 13.62 11.96
N LEU A 156 5.52 13.91 10.72
CA LEU A 156 6.38 15.05 10.43
C LEU A 156 5.72 16.39 10.75
N ILE A 157 4.43 16.57 10.40
CA ILE A 157 3.68 17.80 10.68
C ILE A 157 3.55 18.01 12.20
N LEU A 158 3.24 16.94 12.95
CA LEU A 158 3.13 17.01 14.40
C LEU A 158 4.46 17.39 15.05
N THR A 159 5.58 16.79 14.62
CA THR A 159 6.91 17.09 15.16
C THR A 159 7.30 18.54 14.89
N ILE A 160 7.07 19.07 13.68
CA ILE A 160 7.35 20.48 13.36
C ILE A 160 6.47 21.40 14.21
N SER A 161 5.17 21.08 14.34
CA SER A 161 4.26 21.87 15.15
C SER A 161 4.68 21.93 16.62
N LEU A 162 5.15 20.81 17.19
CA LEU A 162 5.60 20.76 18.58
C LEU A 162 6.89 21.56 18.79
N LEU A 163 7.83 21.48 17.84
CA LEU A 163 9.06 22.28 17.86
C LEU A 163 8.78 23.78 17.83
N LEU A 164 7.78 24.22 17.05
CA LEU A 164 7.37 25.62 16.98
C LEU A 164 6.65 26.12 18.24
N LEU A 165 6.06 25.23 19.05
CA LEU A 165 5.45 25.61 20.33
C LEU A 165 6.48 25.88 21.43
N ILE A 166 7.66 25.27 21.37
CA ILE A 166 8.73 25.46 22.37
C ILE A 166 9.06 26.95 22.61
N PRO A 167 9.39 27.78 21.59
CA PRO A 167 9.70 29.19 21.83
C PRO A 167 8.51 30.00 22.36
N LEU A 168 7.26 29.66 21.98
CA LEU A 168 6.06 30.32 22.49
C LEU A 168 5.83 30.04 23.98
N VAL A 169 6.03 28.79 24.41
CA VAL A 169 5.93 28.39 25.82
C VAL A 169 7.05 29.05 26.64
N VAL A 170 8.28 29.06 26.11
CA VAL A 170 9.41 29.75 26.77
C VAL A 170 9.12 31.25 26.92
N PHE A 171 8.56 31.90 25.90
CA PHE A 171 8.17 33.30 25.97
C PHE A 171 7.05 33.58 26.99
N MET A 172 6.08 32.69 27.17
CA MET A 172 5.04 32.86 28.19
C MET A 172 5.55 32.63 29.63
N LEU A 173 6.64 31.88 29.81
CA LEU A 173 7.23 31.58 31.12
C LEU A 173 8.32 32.58 31.55
N LEU A 174 8.70 33.51 30.65
CA LEU A 174 9.66 34.59 30.86
C LEU A 174 8.95 35.89 31.24
#